data_AF-A0AAN9JYI1-F1
#
_entry.id   AF-A0AAN9JYI1-F1
#
_cell.length_a   1.000
_cell.length_b   1.000
_cell.length_c   1.000
_cell.angle_alpha   90.00
_cell.angle_beta   90.00
_cell.angle_gamma   90.00
#
_symmetry.space_group_name_H-M   'P 1'
#
loop_
_entity.id
_entity.type
_entity.pdbx_description
1 polymer ?
#
loop_
_entity_poly.entity_id
_entity_poly.type
_entity_poly.pdbx_seq_one_letter_code
_entity_poly.pdbx_strand_id
1 'polypeptide(L)'
;MQNPIKLLIERQPWHVNDIGIPHPTNFHPHLDNDIIAWQVKMIKSNRKNLVTFAGAARADKDNIRSILIDQCTSYGNGKCQFLNCSSVKCDEAESFIGLFVESELCLQPPGDSPTRKSFFDSLISGCIPVLFDPFTAYYQYAWHLPQDHGKYSVFIDKKELTQMNVNVMERLANISSRERENMRRYVIYELFPALVYGDYNSELDKFQDAFTITVNNLLERG
;
A
#
# COMPACT_ATOMS: atom_id res chain seq x y z
N MET A 1 -13.33 4.13 -35.25
CA MET A 1 -12.35 4.66 -34.28
C MET A 1 -12.20 3.61 -33.20
N GLN A 2 -10.98 3.15 -32.92
CA GLN A 2 -10.75 2.33 -31.72
C GLN A 2 -10.90 3.23 -30.49
N ASN A 3 -11.51 2.72 -29.42
CA ASN A 3 -11.59 3.44 -28.16
C ASN A 3 -10.17 3.62 -27.59
N PRO A 4 -9.78 4.82 -27.13
CA PRO A 4 -8.44 5.05 -26.61
C PRO A 4 -8.19 4.23 -25.32
N ILE A 5 -6.94 3.83 -25.10
CA ILE A 5 -6.49 3.29 -23.82
C ILE A 5 -6.24 4.45 -22.86
N LYS A 6 -6.76 4.36 -21.63
CA LYS A 6 -6.62 5.37 -20.58
C LYS A 6 -5.77 4.80 -19.45
N LEU A 7 -4.63 5.45 -19.19
CA LEU A 7 -3.83 5.20 -17.99
C LEU A 7 -4.39 6.06 -16.86
N LEU A 8 -4.80 5.43 -15.76
CA LEU A 8 -5.48 6.07 -14.64
C LEU A 8 -4.89 5.56 -13.34
N ILE A 9 -4.83 6.41 -12.31
CA ILE A 9 -4.50 5.95 -10.96
C ILE A 9 -5.59 5.00 -10.43
N GLU A 10 -6.84 5.27 -10.82
CA GLU A 10 -8.02 4.49 -10.46
C GLU A 10 -8.78 4.14 -11.73
N ARG A 11 -8.77 2.87 -12.10
CA ARG A 11 -9.51 2.40 -13.28
C ARG A 11 -10.93 2.04 -12.91
N GLN A 12 -11.83 2.07 -13.90
CA GLN A 12 -13.06 1.31 -13.85
C GLN A 12 -12.75 -0.14 -14.28
N PRO A 13 -12.76 -1.14 -13.36
CA PRO A 13 -12.27 -2.49 -13.68
C PRO A 13 -13.02 -3.19 -14.82
N TRP A 14 -14.24 -2.74 -15.09
CA TRP A 14 -15.14 -3.26 -16.13
C TRP A 14 -14.95 -2.59 -17.49
N HIS A 15 -14.15 -1.52 -17.55
CA HIS A 15 -13.78 -0.85 -18.79
C HIS A 15 -12.43 -1.38 -19.24
N VAL A 16 -12.43 -2.23 -20.27
CA VAL A 16 -11.23 -2.96 -20.73
C VAL A 16 -10.05 -2.08 -21.14
N ASN A 17 -10.33 -0.83 -21.52
CA ASN A 17 -9.34 0.16 -21.92
C ASN A 17 -8.88 1.07 -20.76
N ASP A 18 -9.41 0.89 -19.55
CA ASP A 18 -8.98 1.60 -18.36
C ASP A 18 -7.90 0.77 -17.66
N ILE A 19 -6.69 1.29 -17.59
CA ILE A 19 -5.54 0.63 -17.00
C ILE A 19 -5.14 1.38 -15.74
N GLY A 20 -5.07 0.66 -14.60
CA GLY A 20 -4.63 1.21 -13.33
C GLY A 20 -3.10 1.25 -13.27
N ILE A 21 -2.53 2.43 -13.02
CA ILE A 21 -1.10 2.64 -12.78
C ILE A 21 -0.86 3.05 -11.32
N PRO A 22 0.29 2.70 -10.71
CA PRO A 22 0.59 3.04 -9.32
C PRO A 22 0.51 4.54 -9.04
N HIS A 23 0.06 4.92 -7.84
CA HIS A 23 0.27 6.31 -7.39
C HIS A 23 1.78 6.61 -7.33
N PRO A 24 2.22 7.82 -7.73
CA PRO A 24 3.56 8.29 -7.42
C PRO A 24 3.80 8.26 -5.90
N THR A 25 4.95 7.73 -5.49
CA THR A 25 5.32 7.54 -4.08
C THR A 25 6.24 8.66 -3.59
N ASN A 26 6.73 8.59 -2.35
CA ASN A 26 7.73 9.55 -1.84
C ASN A 26 9.18 9.18 -2.22
N PHE A 27 9.39 8.11 -2.98
CA PHE A 27 10.71 7.63 -3.37
C PHE A 27 10.81 7.52 -4.90
N HIS A 28 11.81 8.20 -5.45
CA HIS A 28 12.09 8.26 -6.88
C HIS A 28 13.57 7.94 -7.10
N PRO A 29 13.92 6.71 -7.50
CA PRO A 29 15.32 6.31 -7.69
C PRO A 29 15.91 6.96 -8.93
N HIS A 30 17.19 7.30 -8.86
CA HIS A 30 17.97 7.73 -10.02
C HIS A 30 18.74 6.54 -10.63
N LEU A 31 19.30 5.68 -9.77
CA LEU A 31 20.12 4.52 -10.15
C LEU A 31 19.61 3.22 -9.53
N ASP A 32 19.98 2.08 -10.11
CA ASP A 32 19.71 0.76 -9.53
C ASP A 32 20.20 0.65 -8.07
N ASN A 33 21.29 1.33 -7.74
CA ASN A 33 21.86 1.34 -6.39
C ASN A 33 20.94 2.03 -5.38
N ASP A 34 20.10 2.99 -5.78
CA ASP A 34 19.13 3.63 -4.89
C ASP A 34 18.04 2.63 -4.50
N ILE A 35 17.57 1.84 -5.46
CA ILE A 35 16.62 0.74 -5.24
C ILE A 35 17.23 -0.28 -4.28
N ILE A 36 18.45 -0.74 -4.54
CA ILE A 36 19.15 -1.72 -3.69
C ILE A 36 19.36 -1.17 -2.27
N ALA A 37 19.79 0.08 -2.15
CA ALA A 37 19.98 0.73 -0.85
C ALA A 37 18.65 0.82 -0.07
N TRP A 38 17.56 1.15 -0.76
CA TRP A 38 16.23 1.18 -0.17
C TRP A 38 15.77 -0.21 0.28
N GLN A 39 15.95 -1.24 -0.55
CA GLN A 39 15.65 -2.63 -0.19
C GLN A 39 16.39 -3.07 1.06
N VAL A 40 17.70 -2.79 1.13
CA VAL A 40 18.53 -3.09 2.31
C VAL A 40 18.07 -2.32 3.54
N LYS A 41 17.67 -1.05 3.40
CA LYS A 41 17.13 -0.23 4.49
C LYS A 41 15.82 -0.81 5.02
N MET A 42 14.89 -1.17 4.14
CA MET A 42 13.55 -1.64 4.52
C MET A 42 13.55 -3.04 5.12
N ILE A 43 14.43 -3.94 4.66
CA ILE A 43 14.52 -5.29 5.22
C ILE A 43 15.19 -5.30 6.60
N LYS A 44 16.10 -4.35 6.86
CA LYS A 44 16.79 -4.21 8.15
C LYS A 44 16.07 -3.28 9.14
N SER A 45 14.93 -2.70 8.75
CA SER A 45 14.24 -1.74 9.61
C SER A 45 13.72 -2.40 10.88
N ASN A 46 13.89 -1.73 12.03
CA ASN A 46 13.35 -2.21 13.30
C ASN A 46 11.86 -1.84 13.37
N ARG A 47 10.98 -2.85 13.34
CA ARG A 47 9.54 -2.65 13.33
C ARG A 47 8.93 -2.85 14.72
N LYS A 48 8.89 -1.76 15.49
CA LYS A 48 8.43 -1.74 16.87
C LYS A 48 6.91 -1.77 17.03
N ASN A 49 6.16 -1.46 15.96
CA ASN A 49 4.70 -1.49 15.95
C ASN A 49 4.21 -2.71 15.16
N LEU A 50 3.32 -3.51 15.76
CA LEU A 50 2.65 -4.58 15.01
C LEU A 50 1.69 -4.01 13.95
N VAL A 51 0.86 -3.04 14.34
CA VAL A 51 -0.10 -2.40 13.44
C VAL A 51 0.10 -0.89 13.48
N THR A 52 -0.15 -0.23 12.36
CA THR A 52 -0.35 1.20 12.31
C THR A 52 -1.64 1.56 11.60
N PHE A 53 -2.28 2.62 12.07
CA PHE A 53 -3.26 3.35 11.29
C PHE A 53 -2.91 4.84 11.22
N ALA A 54 -2.71 5.36 10.01
CA ALA A 54 -2.64 6.79 9.74
C ALA A 54 -3.95 7.22 9.07
N GLY A 55 -4.77 7.99 9.78
CA GLY A 55 -6.08 8.39 9.26
C GLY A 55 -6.82 9.34 10.18
N ALA A 56 -8.02 9.74 9.76
CA ALA A 56 -8.93 10.56 10.54
C ALA A 56 -10.36 9.99 10.50
N ALA A 57 -11.10 10.17 11.59
CA ALA A 57 -12.52 9.85 11.63
C ALA A 57 -13.30 10.74 10.65
N ARG A 58 -14.40 10.22 10.11
CA ARG A 58 -15.35 10.98 9.28
C ARG A 58 -16.73 10.99 9.93
N ALA A 59 -17.54 11.99 9.58
CA ALA A 59 -18.89 12.16 10.09
C ALA A 59 -19.92 11.16 9.51
N ASP A 60 -19.56 10.40 8.47
CA ASP A 60 -20.47 9.47 7.79
C ASP A 60 -20.75 8.17 8.56
N LYS A 61 -21.89 7.54 8.20
CA LYS A 61 -22.50 6.39 8.89
C LYS A 61 -21.75 5.05 8.72
N ASP A 62 -20.99 4.86 7.65
CA ASP A 62 -20.21 3.62 7.42
C ASP A 62 -18.78 3.76 7.95
N ASN A 63 -18.67 3.98 9.26
CA ASN A 63 -17.44 4.49 9.86
C ASN A 63 -16.43 3.41 10.22
N ILE A 64 -16.03 2.58 9.24
CA ILE A 64 -14.93 1.62 9.43
C ILE A 64 -13.67 2.31 9.96
N ARG A 65 -13.44 3.59 9.59
CA ARG A 65 -12.32 4.37 10.12
C ARG A 65 -12.44 4.57 11.62
N SER A 66 -13.58 5.00 12.14
CA SER A 66 -13.75 5.14 13.60
C SER A 66 -13.64 3.80 14.31
N ILE A 67 -14.21 2.73 13.77
CA ILE A 67 -14.03 1.38 14.34
C ILE A 67 -12.54 1.02 14.43
N LEU A 68 -11.77 1.28 13.36
CA LEU A 68 -10.33 1.02 13.34
C LEU A 68 -9.54 1.95 14.26
N ILE A 69 -9.93 3.22 14.41
CA ILE A 69 -9.33 4.16 15.37
C ILE A 69 -9.59 3.67 16.79
N ASP A 70 -10.83 3.33 17.12
CA ASP A 70 -11.23 2.87 18.44
C ASP A 70 -10.50 1.57 18.78
N GLN A 71 -10.47 0.60 17.86
CA GLN A 71 -9.71 -0.63 18.06
C GLN A 71 -8.21 -0.38 18.17
N CYS A 72 -7.61 0.50 17.37
CA CYS A 72 -6.19 0.79 17.44
C CYS A 72 -5.80 1.49 18.76
N THR A 73 -6.56 2.52 19.15
CA THR A 73 -6.28 3.34 20.33
C THR A 73 -6.62 2.64 21.65
N SER A 74 -7.47 1.61 21.62
CA SER A 74 -7.76 0.76 22.79
C SER A 74 -6.60 -0.19 23.16
N TYR A 75 -5.59 -0.33 22.30
CA TYR A 75 -4.44 -1.21 22.51
C TYR A 75 -3.21 -0.40 22.96
N GLY A 76 -2.42 -0.97 23.86
CA GLY A 76 -1.22 -0.31 24.39
C GLY A 76 -0.10 -0.10 23.36
N ASN A 77 0.85 0.76 23.70
CA ASN A 77 2.03 1.09 22.89
C ASN A 77 2.73 -0.17 22.35
N GLY A 78 3.13 -0.13 21.07
CA GLY A 78 3.77 -1.23 20.35
C GLY A 78 2.82 -2.24 19.70
N LYS A 79 1.54 -2.29 20.11
CA LYS A 79 0.52 -3.12 19.43
C LYS A 79 -0.11 -2.41 18.25
N CYS A 80 -0.63 -1.20 18.47
CA CYS A 80 -1.12 -0.35 17.40
C CYS A 80 -0.68 1.09 17.58
N GLN A 81 -0.04 1.66 16.55
CA GLN A 81 0.34 3.06 16.53
C GLN A 81 -0.62 3.84 15.64
N PHE A 82 -1.39 4.74 16.26
CA PHE A 82 -2.29 5.64 15.56
C PHE A 82 -1.61 6.98 15.26
N LEU A 83 -1.73 7.46 14.02
CA LEU A 83 -1.37 8.81 13.60
C LEU A 83 -2.62 9.53 13.11
N ASN A 84 -3.01 10.60 13.81
CA ASN A 84 -4.19 11.37 13.47
C ASN A 84 -3.92 12.33 12.29
N CYS A 85 -4.51 12.01 11.14
CA CYS A 85 -4.42 12.79 9.90
C CYS A 85 -5.44 13.94 9.80
N SER A 86 -6.17 14.28 10.87
CA SER A 86 -6.95 15.53 10.92
C SER A 86 -6.06 16.77 11.09
N SER A 87 -4.75 16.57 11.20
CA SER A 87 -3.71 17.58 11.34
C SER A 87 -2.72 17.46 10.16
N VAL A 88 -1.88 18.48 9.95
CA VAL A 88 -0.90 18.57 8.85
C VAL A 88 0.14 17.43 8.85
N LYS A 89 0.23 16.63 9.92
CA LYS A 89 1.25 15.59 10.09
C LYS A 89 1.25 14.53 8.98
N CYS A 90 0.11 14.20 8.40
CA CYS A 90 0.06 13.20 7.31
C CYS A 90 0.47 13.77 5.94
N ASP A 91 0.68 15.08 5.84
CA ASP A 91 1.26 15.74 4.66
C ASP A 91 2.80 15.80 4.75
N GLU A 92 3.37 15.58 5.94
CA GLU A 92 4.81 15.54 6.16
C GLU A 92 5.37 14.14 5.87
N ALA A 93 6.04 14.00 4.71
CA ALA A 93 6.58 12.73 4.23
C ALA A 93 7.50 12.03 5.25
N GLU A 94 8.31 12.77 6.01
CA GLU A 94 9.23 12.19 6.99
C GLU A 94 8.49 11.47 8.13
N SER A 95 7.48 12.11 8.71
CA SER A 95 6.71 11.54 9.82
C SER A 95 5.88 10.34 9.38
N PHE A 96 5.31 10.42 8.17
CA PHE A 96 4.46 9.39 7.59
C PHE A 96 5.27 8.15 7.14
N ILE A 97 6.38 8.36 6.43
CA ILE A 97 7.26 7.26 6.01
C ILE A 97 7.93 6.61 7.22
N GLY A 98 8.41 7.40 8.19
CA GLY A 98 8.99 6.89 9.43
C GLY A 98 8.04 5.93 10.15
N LEU A 99 6.76 6.30 10.25
CA LEU A 99 5.74 5.45 10.85
C LEU A 99 5.58 4.11 10.13
N PHE A 100 5.60 4.07 8.80
CA PHE A 100 5.47 2.81 8.05
C PHE A 100 6.73 1.95 8.10
N VAL A 101 7.91 2.56 8.09
CA VAL A 101 9.20 1.87 8.22
C VAL A 101 9.31 1.12 9.55
N GLU A 102 8.69 1.66 10.60
CA GLU A 102 8.66 1.11 11.96
C GLU A 102 7.50 0.14 12.24
N SER A 103 6.68 -0.18 11.23
CA SER A 103 5.43 -0.93 11.43
C SER A 103 5.36 -2.20 10.59
N GLU A 104 4.77 -3.26 11.14
CA GLU A 104 4.67 -4.56 10.47
C GLU A 104 3.50 -4.61 9.47
N LEU A 105 2.34 -4.09 9.88
CA LEU A 105 1.09 -4.07 9.13
C LEU A 105 0.48 -2.66 9.12
N CYS A 106 -0.04 -2.21 7.98
CA CYS A 106 -0.58 -0.86 7.80
C CYS A 106 -2.04 -0.91 7.34
N LEU A 107 -2.96 -0.35 8.13
CA LEU A 107 -4.38 -0.34 7.81
C LEU A 107 -4.68 0.63 6.65
N GLN A 108 -5.30 0.13 5.59
CA GLN A 108 -5.66 0.91 4.39
C GLN A 108 -7.18 0.82 4.11
N PRO A 109 -8.04 1.41 4.96
CA PRO A 109 -9.48 1.45 4.71
C PRO A 109 -9.84 2.36 3.54
N PRO A 110 -10.87 2.02 2.73
CA PRO A 110 -11.33 2.84 1.60
C PRO A 110 -11.75 4.26 2.02
N GLY A 111 -11.56 5.24 1.13
CA GLY A 111 -11.91 6.65 1.32
C GLY A 111 -12.99 7.14 0.36
N ASP A 112 -12.87 8.42 -0.03
CA ASP A 112 -13.72 8.97 -1.12
C ASP A 112 -13.40 8.31 -2.45
N SER A 113 -12.21 7.72 -2.54
CA SER A 113 -11.78 6.94 -3.68
C SER A 113 -11.33 5.54 -3.25
N PRO A 114 -11.32 4.57 -4.19
CA PRO A 114 -10.94 3.20 -3.89
C PRO A 114 -9.54 3.03 -3.29
N THR A 115 -8.57 3.80 -3.77
CA THR A 115 -7.16 3.70 -3.38
C THR A 115 -6.56 5.04 -2.98
N ARG A 116 -5.36 5.04 -2.42
CA ARG A 116 -4.63 6.25 -2.03
C ARG A 116 -3.14 6.02 -2.19
N LYS A 117 -2.39 7.12 -2.28
CA LYS A 117 -0.93 7.12 -2.20
C LYS A 117 -0.40 6.33 -0.99
N SER A 118 -1.08 6.38 0.15
CA SER A 118 -0.72 5.66 1.39
C SER A 118 -0.59 4.14 1.20
N PHE A 119 -1.37 3.54 0.30
CA PHE A 119 -1.28 2.12 -0.01
C PHE A 119 0.09 1.79 -0.62
N PHE A 120 0.52 2.56 -1.63
CA PHE A 120 1.82 2.37 -2.28
C PHE A 120 2.98 2.75 -1.35
N ASP A 121 2.84 3.83 -0.57
CA ASP A 121 3.84 4.21 0.43
C ASP A 121 4.06 3.10 1.47
N SER A 122 3.00 2.37 1.85
CA SER A 122 3.12 1.22 2.77
C SER A 122 3.94 0.08 2.16
N LEU A 123 3.69 -0.25 0.88
CA LEU A 123 4.44 -1.27 0.14
C LEU A 123 5.91 -0.90 0.02
N ILE A 124 6.23 0.30 -0.45
CA ILE A 124 7.65 0.70 -0.59
C ILE A 124 8.36 0.80 0.75
N SER A 125 7.63 1.03 1.85
CA SER A 125 8.17 1.06 3.22
C SER A 125 8.26 -0.33 3.86
N GLY A 126 7.85 -1.39 3.16
CA GLY A 126 7.81 -2.77 3.66
C GLY A 126 6.77 -3.03 4.76
N CYS A 127 5.83 -2.11 4.94
CA CYS A 127 4.69 -2.29 5.82
C CYS A 127 3.58 -3.00 5.05
N ILE A 128 3.16 -4.19 5.50
CA ILE A 128 2.19 -4.98 4.74
C ILE A 128 0.81 -4.31 4.80
N PRO A 129 0.21 -3.91 3.66
CA PRO A 129 -1.10 -3.30 3.65
C PRO A 129 -2.18 -4.30 4.10
N VAL A 130 -3.04 -3.84 5.00
CA VAL A 130 -4.29 -4.50 5.39
C VAL A 130 -5.43 -3.80 4.65
N LEU A 131 -6.04 -4.50 3.71
CA LEU A 131 -7.10 -3.98 2.84
C LEU A 131 -8.48 -4.38 3.36
N PHE A 132 -9.44 -3.48 3.16
CA PHE A 132 -10.83 -3.67 3.59
C PHE A 132 -11.85 -3.69 2.44
N ASP A 133 -11.37 -3.45 1.21
CA ASP A 133 -12.16 -3.53 -0.01
C ASP A 133 -11.26 -4.00 -1.16
N PRO A 134 -11.65 -5.02 -1.94
CA PRO A 134 -10.84 -5.48 -3.07
C PRO A 134 -10.66 -4.38 -4.15
N PHE A 135 -11.55 -3.39 -4.23
CA PHE A 135 -11.39 -2.26 -5.15
C PHE A 135 -10.18 -1.38 -4.83
N THR A 136 -9.59 -1.49 -3.64
CA THR A 136 -8.38 -0.72 -3.27
C THR A 136 -7.16 -1.11 -4.09
N ALA A 137 -7.02 -2.38 -4.49
CA ALA A 137 -5.85 -2.83 -5.23
C ALA A 137 -6.12 -3.98 -6.21
N TYR A 138 -6.88 -4.99 -5.79
CA TYR A 138 -7.01 -6.27 -6.48
C TYR A 138 -7.62 -6.13 -7.87
N TYR A 139 -8.56 -5.20 -8.00
CA TYR A 139 -9.19 -4.89 -9.28
C TYR A 139 -8.55 -3.71 -10.01
N GLN A 140 -7.47 -3.10 -9.51
CA GLN A 140 -6.92 -1.87 -10.05
C GLN A 140 -5.65 -2.09 -10.89
N TYR A 141 -4.65 -2.79 -10.35
CA TYR A 141 -3.27 -2.70 -10.83
C TYR A 141 -2.75 -3.98 -11.48
N ALA A 142 -3.47 -4.52 -12.46
CA ALA A 142 -3.15 -5.83 -13.06
C ALA A 142 -1.76 -5.92 -13.71
N TRP A 143 -1.16 -4.79 -14.11
CA TRP A 143 0.20 -4.74 -14.67
C TRP A 143 1.31 -4.63 -13.63
N HIS A 144 0.97 -4.24 -12.39
CA HIS A 144 1.96 -3.90 -11.36
C HIS A 144 1.83 -4.73 -10.08
N LEU A 145 0.68 -5.36 -9.85
CA LEU A 145 0.43 -6.21 -8.68
C LEU A 145 0.05 -7.63 -9.11
N PRO A 146 0.54 -8.64 -8.38
CA PRO A 146 0.25 -10.04 -8.69
C PRO A 146 -1.19 -10.40 -8.32
N GLN A 147 -1.74 -11.40 -9.03
CA GLN A 147 -3.05 -11.98 -8.73
C GLN A 147 -3.06 -12.74 -7.39
N ASP A 148 -1.91 -13.23 -6.94
CA ASP A 148 -1.77 -13.86 -5.63
C ASP A 148 -1.62 -12.78 -4.54
N HIS A 149 -2.77 -12.26 -4.12
CA HIS A 149 -2.86 -11.13 -3.20
C HIS A 149 -2.29 -11.40 -1.80
N GLY A 150 -2.28 -12.67 -1.37
CA GLY A 150 -1.75 -13.09 -0.07
C GLY A 150 -0.22 -12.96 0.04
N LYS A 151 0.48 -12.78 -1.08
CA LYS A 151 1.93 -12.53 -1.08
C LYS A 151 2.32 -11.13 -0.60
N TYR A 152 1.41 -10.16 -0.68
CA TYR A 152 1.75 -8.76 -0.41
C TYR A 152 0.76 -8.02 0.49
N SER A 153 -0.37 -8.61 0.83
CA SER A 153 -1.42 -7.93 1.58
C SER A 153 -2.20 -8.90 2.47
N VAL A 154 -2.85 -8.33 3.48
CA VAL A 154 -3.87 -9.01 4.29
C VAL A 154 -5.22 -8.43 3.93
N PHE A 155 -6.24 -9.26 3.78
CA PHE A 155 -7.61 -8.82 3.50
C PHE A 155 -8.55 -9.12 4.67
N ILE A 156 -9.37 -8.13 5.05
CA ILE A 156 -10.44 -8.27 6.04
C ILE A 156 -11.66 -7.57 5.48
N ASP A 157 -12.76 -8.28 5.20
CA ASP A 157 -13.92 -7.65 4.56
C ASP A 157 -14.52 -6.57 5.48
N LYS A 158 -14.71 -5.36 4.96
CA LYS A 158 -15.36 -4.25 5.68
C LYS A 158 -16.71 -4.64 6.30
N LYS A 159 -17.44 -5.58 5.70
CA LYS A 159 -18.72 -6.10 6.24
C LYS A 159 -18.53 -6.85 7.55
N GLU A 160 -17.41 -7.56 7.73
CA GLU A 160 -17.10 -8.25 8.98
C GLU A 160 -16.93 -7.25 10.14
N LEU A 161 -16.40 -6.05 9.86
CA LEU A 161 -16.25 -5.00 10.87
C LEU A 161 -17.59 -4.40 11.26
N THR A 162 -18.46 -4.12 10.29
CA THR A 162 -19.73 -3.42 10.55
C THR A 162 -20.85 -4.34 11.04
N GLN A 163 -20.82 -5.63 10.68
CA GLN A 163 -21.90 -6.57 10.96
C GLN A 163 -21.56 -7.61 12.04
N MET A 164 -20.29 -7.97 12.17
CA MET A 164 -19.85 -9.08 13.06
C MET A 164 -18.97 -8.61 14.22
N ASN A 165 -18.67 -7.30 14.30
CA ASN A 165 -17.84 -6.70 15.34
C ASN A 165 -16.48 -7.41 15.50
N VAL A 166 -15.85 -7.78 14.39
CA VAL A 166 -14.55 -8.46 14.39
C VAL A 166 -13.47 -7.59 15.00
N ASN A 167 -12.67 -8.18 15.90
CA ASN A 167 -11.47 -7.56 16.43
C ASN A 167 -10.31 -7.68 15.42
N VAL A 168 -10.07 -6.61 14.67
CA VAL A 168 -9.02 -6.53 13.65
C VAL A 168 -7.65 -6.69 14.29
N MET A 169 -7.41 -6.07 15.44
CA MET A 169 -6.10 -6.12 16.10
C MET A 169 -5.72 -7.54 16.52
N GLU A 170 -6.67 -8.31 17.06
CA GLU A 170 -6.47 -9.71 17.41
C GLU A 170 -6.22 -10.58 16.19
N ARG A 171 -7.01 -10.40 15.11
CA ARG A 171 -6.82 -11.14 13.86
C ARG A 171 -5.45 -10.90 13.25
N LEU A 172 -4.98 -9.65 13.27
CA LEU A 172 -3.66 -9.28 12.77
C LEU A 172 -2.52 -9.79 13.67
N ALA A 173 -2.73 -9.85 14.99
CA ALA A 173 -1.77 -10.42 15.94
C ALA A 173 -1.58 -11.94 15.77
N ASN A 174 -2.60 -12.64 15.25
CA ASN A 174 -2.52 -14.07 14.95
C ASN A 174 -1.70 -14.40 13.69
N ILE A 175 -1.34 -13.41 12.87
CA ILE A 175 -0.46 -13.62 11.72
C ILE A 175 0.97 -13.79 12.23
N SER A 176 1.58 -14.93 11.94
CA SER A 176 2.90 -15.25 12.45
C SER A 176 3.95 -14.26 11.95
N SER A 177 4.99 -14.04 12.74
CA SER A 177 6.12 -13.20 12.31
C SER A 177 6.77 -13.71 11.02
N ARG A 178 6.80 -15.04 10.83
CA ARG A 178 7.33 -15.68 9.62
C ARG A 178 6.50 -15.35 8.37
N GLU A 179 5.18 -15.38 8.48
CA GLU A 179 4.30 -15.00 7.37
C GLU A 179 4.49 -13.52 7.01
N ARG A 180 4.53 -12.63 8.01
CA ARG A 180 4.77 -11.20 7.80
C ARG A 180 6.13 -10.92 7.17
N GLU A 181 7.17 -11.62 7.61
CA GLU A 181 8.51 -11.53 7.01
C GLU A 181 8.53 -12.00 5.55
N ASN A 182 7.88 -13.13 5.25
CA ASN A 182 7.79 -13.64 3.88
C ASN A 182 7.06 -12.66 2.95
N MET A 183 5.91 -12.13 3.38
CA MET A 183 5.18 -11.11 2.62
C MET A 183 6.06 -9.88 2.40
N ARG A 184 6.80 -9.43 3.42
CA ARG A 184 7.64 -8.24 3.32
C ARG A 184 8.80 -8.44 2.36
N ARG A 185 9.45 -9.60 2.43
CA ARG A 185 10.53 -9.95 1.49
C ARG A 185 10.03 -9.92 0.07
N TYR A 186 8.84 -10.49 -0.19
CA TYR A 186 8.23 -10.44 -1.50
C TYR A 186 7.94 -8.99 -1.93
N VAL A 187 7.33 -8.18 -1.07
CA VAL A 187 7.06 -6.77 -1.35
C VAL A 187 8.35 -6.01 -1.69
N ILE A 188 9.40 -6.16 -0.88
CA ILE A 188 10.64 -5.38 -1.02
C ILE A 188 11.48 -5.83 -2.23
N TYR A 189 11.61 -7.13 -2.46
CA TYR A 189 12.48 -7.63 -3.53
C TYR A 189 11.79 -7.76 -4.87
N GLU A 190 10.49 -8.09 -4.90
CA GLU A 190 9.77 -8.41 -6.14
C GLU A 190 8.83 -7.28 -6.59
N LEU A 191 8.15 -6.58 -5.66
CA LEU A 191 7.14 -5.58 -6.03
C LEU A 191 7.66 -4.14 -6.05
N PHE A 192 8.38 -3.74 -5.01
CA PHE A 192 8.82 -2.36 -4.80
C PHE A 192 9.44 -1.70 -6.05
N PRO A 193 10.38 -2.34 -6.78
CA PRO A 193 10.98 -1.72 -7.97
C PRO A 193 9.94 -1.38 -9.05
N ALA A 194 8.93 -2.24 -9.23
CA ALA A 194 7.85 -2.10 -10.22
C ALA A 194 6.76 -1.08 -9.84
N LEU A 195 6.83 -0.52 -8.62
CA LEU A 195 5.82 0.39 -8.07
C LEU A 195 6.31 1.85 -7.95
N VAL A 196 7.61 2.07 -8.06
CA VAL A 196 8.22 3.41 -8.00
C VAL A 196 8.37 3.98 -9.40
N TYR A 197 8.52 5.30 -9.48
CA TYR A 197 8.82 6.01 -10.72
C TYR A 197 10.22 6.57 -10.61
N GLY A 198 11.09 6.28 -11.57
CA GLY A 198 12.40 6.90 -11.64
C GLY A 198 12.30 8.43 -11.70
N ASP A 199 13.35 9.13 -11.29
CA ASP A 199 13.41 10.57 -11.53
C ASP A 199 13.59 10.90 -13.02
N TYR A 200 13.55 12.19 -13.36
CA TYR A 200 13.48 12.67 -14.76
C TYR A 200 14.66 12.24 -15.65
N ASN A 201 15.80 11.86 -15.06
CA ASN A 201 17.01 11.42 -15.75
C ASN A 201 17.47 10.04 -15.23
N SER A 202 16.55 9.23 -14.71
CA SER A 202 16.91 7.93 -14.13
C SER A 202 17.58 7.00 -15.13
N GLU A 203 18.61 6.29 -14.67
CA GLU A 203 19.42 5.32 -15.42
C GLU A 203 19.28 3.95 -14.73
N LEU A 204 18.11 3.33 -14.91
CA LEU A 204 17.81 2.00 -14.36
C LEU A 204 18.07 0.93 -15.44
N ASP A 205 19.03 0.04 -15.19
CA ASP A 205 19.38 -1.05 -16.11
C ASP A 205 18.88 -2.41 -15.60
N LYS A 206 18.91 -2.62 -14.28
CA LYS A 206 18.55 -3.91 -13.66
C LYS A 206 17.07 -4.00 -13.31
N PHE A 207 16.46 -2.87 -12.96
CA PHE A 207 15.07 -2.81 -12.53
C PHE A 207 14.21 -2.06 -13.54
N GLN A 208 12.96 -2.49 -13.68
CA GLN A 208 11.95 -1.74 -14.43
C GLN A 208 11.03 -1.02 -13.44
N ASP A 209 10.90 0.29 -13.63
CA ASP A 209 10.02 1.13 -12.84
C ASP A 209 8.58 1.08 -13.36
N ALA A 210 7.65 1.70 -12.64
CA ALA A 210 6.24 1.73 -12.99
C ALA A 210 5.98 2.37 -14.37
N PHE A 211 6.76 3.39 -14.76
CA PHE A 211 6.64 3.99 -16.09
C PHE A 211 7.03 3.00 -17.19
N THR A 212 8.22 2.40 -17.08
CA THR A 212 8.76 1.45 -18.05
C THR A 212 7.83 0.25 -18.23
N ILE A 213 7.34 -0.33 -17.14
CA ILE A 213 6.38 -1.44 -17.18
C ILE A 213 5.10 -1.03 -17.92
N THR A 214 4.57 0.16 -17.62
CA THR A 214 3.35 0.66 -18.25
C THR A 214 3.53 0.86 -19.75
N VAL A 215 4.62 1.50 -20.18
CA VAL A 215 4.90 1.77 -21.59
C VAL A 215 5.13 0.46 -22.36
N ASN A 216 5.89 -0.47 -21.81
CA ASN A 216 6.14 -1.77 -22.46
C ASN A 216 4.83 -2.55 -22.67
N ASN A 217 3.97 -2.63 -21.64
CA ASN A 217 2.66 -3.28 -21.76
C ASN A 217 1.72 -2.58 -22.76
N LEU A 218 1.82 -1.24 -22.90
CA LEU A 218 1.07 -0.50 -23.91
C LEU A 218 1.54 -0.85 -25.33
N LEU A 219 2.85 -0.92 -25.54
CA LEU A 219 3.44 -1.25 -26.84
C LEU A 219 3.17 -2.69 -27.26
N GLU A 220 3.14 -3.64 -26.32
CA GLU A 220 2.79 -5.05 -26.61
C GLU A 220 1.31 -5.25 -26.95
N ARG A 221 0.44 -4.35 -26.49
CA ARG A 221 -1.01 -4.39 -26.76
C ARG A 221 -1.43 -3.67 -28.04
N GLY A 222 -0.58 -2.80 -28.58
CA GLY A 222 -0.82 -2.05 -29.81
C GLY A 222 -0.45 -2.85 -31.05
#